data_AF-A0A090DWZ9-F1
#
_entry.id   AF-A0A090DWZ9-F1
#
_cell.length_a   1.000
_cell.length_b   1.000
_cell.length_c   1.000
_cell.angle_alpha   90.00
_cell.angle_beta   90.00
_cell.angle_gamma   90.00
#
_symmetry.space_group_name_H-M   'P 1'
#
loop_
_entity.id
_entity.type
_entity.pdbx_description
1 polymer ?
#
loop_
_entity_poly.entity_id
_entity_poly.type
_entity_poly.pdbx_seq_one_letter_code
_entity_poly.pdbx_strand_id
1 'polypeptide(L)'
;MGAQNHSAADNEAKVALTRNKLVLEQARAVGLLGTVKNTRLSGRVPSELIDAAKKRAHVTSDTELLELALSRLALEDDFGARLVKRKGSIPSDIDLGI
;
A
#
# COMPACT_ATOMS: atom_id res chain seq x y z
N MET A 1 -28.42 7.34 -15.38
CA MET A 1 -27.75 6.83 -14.15
C MET A 1 -26.32 6.31 -14.40
N GLY A 2 -25.61 6.73 -15.47
CA GLY A 2 -24.29 6.19 -15.85
C GLY A 2 -23.07 7.13 -15.69
N ALA A 3 -23.29 8.43 -15.45
CA ALA A 3 -22.20 9.40 -15.34
C ALA A 3 -21.50 9.39 -13.97
N GLN A 4 -22.20 8.99 -12.89
CA GLN A 4 -21.63 9.00 -11.54
C GLN A 4 -20.68 7.81 -11.28
N ASN A 5 -20.89 6.66 -11.92
CA ASN A 5 -20.07 5.47 -11.69
C ASN A 5 -18.66 5.59 -12.27
N HIS A 6 -18.49 6.28 -13.41
CA HIS A 6 -17.17 6.51 -14.01
C HIS A 6 -16.31 7.42 -13.13
N SER A 7 -16.89 8.51 -12.62
CA SER A 7 -16.20 9.44 -11.72
C SER A 7 -15.69 8.78 -10.42
N ALA A 8 -16.47 7.87 -9.84
CA ALA A 8 -16.08 7.15 -8.63
C ALA A 8 -14.91 6.17 -8.88
N ALA A 9 -14.98 5.41 -9.98
CA ALA A 9 -13.92 4.47 -10.37
C ALA A 9 -12.61 5.20 -10.72
N ASP A 10 -12.70 6.34 -11.43
CA ASP A 10 -11.55 7.18 -11.76
C ASP A 10 -10.89 7.76 -10.51
N ASN A 11 -11.69 8.16 -9.52
CA ASN A 11 -11.19 8.63 -8.24
C ASN A 11 -10.52 7.51 -7.44
N GLU A 12 -11.10 6.31 -7.43
CA GLU A 12 -10.51 5.16 -6.73
C GLU A 12 -9.16 4.78 -7.34
N ALA A 13 -9.04 4.75 -8.67
CA ALA A 13 -7.79 4.52 -9.37
C ALA A 13 -6.74 5.60 -9.04
N LYS A 14 -7.13 6.89 -9.01
CA LYS A 14 -6.25 7.99 -8.60
C LYS A 14 -5.75 7.83 -7.16
N VAL A 15 -6.63 7.43 -6.23
CA VAL A 15 -6.26 7.17 -4.83
C VAL A 15 -5.28 6.01 -4.74
N ALA A 16 -5.53 4.91 -5.47
CA ALA A 16 -4.64 3.75 -5.50
C ALA A 16 -3.25 4.13 -6.03
N LEU A 17 -3.17 4.87 -7.14
CA LEU A 17 -1.92 5.36 -7.71
C LEU A 17 -1.17 6.28 -6.73
N THR A 18 -1.87 7.20 -6.08
CA THR A 18 -1.28 8.10 -5.08
C THR A 18 -0.71 7.30 -3.92
N ARG A 19 -1.46 6.32 -3.41
CA ARG A 19 -0.99 5.45 -2.32
C ARG A 19 0.24 4.65 -2.73
N ASN A 20 0.26 4.05 -3.92
CA ASN A 20 1.42 3.32 -4.41
C ASN A 20 2.66 4.21 -4.46
N LYS A 21 2.51 5.42 -5.00
CA LYS A 21 3.59 6.40 -5.08
C LYS A 21 4.13 6.71 -3.69
N LEU A 22 3.27 7.01 -2.72
CA LEU A 22 3.68 7.33 -1.35
C LEU A 22 4.43 6.18 -0.68
N VAL A 23 3.98 4.94 -0.87
CA VAL A 23 4.68 3.76 -0.34
C VAL A 23 6.08 3.64 -0.92
N LEU A 24 6.24 3.78 -2.24
CA LEU A 24 7.54 3.68 -2.90
C LEU A 24 8.48 4.84 -2.50
N GLU A 25 7.95 6.05 -2.35
CA GLU A 25 8.72 7.20 -1.86
C GLU A 25 9.18 6.98 -0.41
N GLN A 26 8.32 6.48 0.46
CA GLN A 26 8.68 6.17 1.83
C GLN A 26 9.74 5.07 1.89
N ALA A 27 9.58 4.00 1.10
CA ALA A 27 10.55 2.91 1.04
C ALA A 27 11.92 3.39 0.53
N ARG A 28 11.96 4.35 -0.40
CA ARG A 28 13.20 5.05 -0.78
C ARG A 28 13.77 5.86 0.37
N ALA A 29 12.94 6.64 1.07
CA ALA A 29 13.37 7.50 2.16
C ALA A 29 14.00 6.72 3.32
N VAL A 30 13.53 5.50 3.59
CA VAL A 30 14.10 4.62 4.63
C VAL A 30 15.20 3.68 4.10
N GLY A 31 15.62 3.83 2.84
CA GLY A 31 16.74 3.08 2.25
C GLY A 31 16.42 1.65 1.82
N LEU A 32 15.15 1.25 1.77
CA LEU A 32 14.72 -0.09 1.32
C LEU A 32 14.73 -0.22 -0.21
N LEU A 33 14.51 0.89 -0.93
CA LEU A 33 14.61 0.96 -2.38
C LEU A 33 15.81 1.81 -2.77
N GLY A 34 16.80 1.19 -3.40
CA GLY A 34 18.01 1.82 -3.91
C GLY A 34 18.02 1.96 -5.44
N THR A 35 19.14 2.47 -5.98
CA THR A 35 19.35 2.62 -7.42
C THR A 35 19.68 1.30 -8.13
N VAL A 36 20.08 0.26 -7.39
CA VAL A 36 20.54 -1.01 -7.96
C VAL A 36 19.71 -2.19 -7.44
N LYS A 37 19.23 -3.03 -8.35
CA LYS A 37 18.49 -4.26 -8.04
C LYS A 37 19.49 -5.41 -7.89
N ASN A 38 19.91 -5.70 -6.66
CA ASN A 38 21.07 -6.56 -6.37
C ASN A 38 20.71 -8.00 -5.98
N THR A 39 19.42 -8.35 -5.90
CA THR A 39 18.98 -9.67 -5.44
C THR A 39 17.91 -10.22 -6.34
N ARG A 40 18.07 -11.48 -6.76
CA ARG A 40 17.08 -12.22 -7.53
C ARG A 40 16.15 -12.95 -6.58
N LEU A 41 14.86 -12.64 -6.65
CA LEU A 41 13.80 -13.42 -6.01
C LEU A 41 13.09 -14.26 -7.08
N SER A 42 12.95 -15.56 -6.83
CA SER A 42 12.26 -16.48 -7.73
C SER A 42 11.35 -17.43 -6.95
N GLY A 43 10.13 -17.63 -7.44
CA GLY A 43 9.14 -18.56 -6.89
C GLY A 43 8.03 -18.85 -7.90
N ARG A 44 7.36 -19.98 -7.77
CA ARG A 44 6.18 -20.31 -8.59
C ARG A 44 4.94 -19.70 -7.95
N VAL A 45 4.14 -19.01 -8.76
CA VAL A 45 2.89 -18.37 -8.36
C VAL A 45 1.85 -18.53 -9.48
N PRO A 46 0.56 -18.67 -9.16
CA PRO A 46 -0.49 -18.71 -10.16
C PRO A 46 -0.53 -17.43 -11.00
N SER A 47 -0.69 -17.55 -12.31
CA SER A 47 -0.77 -16.38 -13.21
C SER A 47 -1.98 -15.49 -12.91
N GLU A 48 -3.12 -16.10 -12.60
CA GLU A 48 -4.35 -15.37 -12.24
C GLU A 48 -4.16 -14.47 -11.01
N LEU A 49 -3.33 -14.90 -10.06
CA LEU A 49 -2.99 -14.10 -8.89
C LEU A 49 -2.15 -12.88 -9.27
N ILE A 50 -1.18 -13.06 -10.17
CA ILE A 50 -0.34 -11.96 -10.68
C ILE A 50 -1.19 -10.95 -11.43
N ASP A 51 -2.09 -11.41 -12.29
CA ASP A 51 -2.96 -10.53 -13.09
C ASP A 51 -3.93 -9.73 -12.21
N ALA A 52 -4.56 -10.38 -11.24
CA ALA A 52 -5.41 -9.72 -10.27
C ALA A 52 -4.63 -8.70 -9.43
N ALA A 53 -3.42 -9.05 -8.99
CA ALA A 53 -2.56 -8.17 -8.21
C ALA A 53 -2.09 -6.96 -9.02
N LYS A 54 -1.66 -7.14 -10.27
CA LYS A 54 -1.31 -6.05 -11.19
C LYS A 54 -2.46 -5.10 -11.42
N LYS A 55 -3.66 -5.63 -11.69
CA LYS A 55 -4.87 -4.84 -11.89
C LYS A 55 -5.21 -4.01 -10.63
N ARG A 56 -5.15 -4.61 -9.45
CA ARG A 56 -5.42 -3.91 -8.18
C ARG A 56 -4.34 -2.88 -7.84
N ALA A 57 -3.09 -3.19 -8.15
CA ALA A 57 -1.97 -2.30 -7.92
C ALA A 57 -1.81 -1.26 -9.04
N HIS A 58 -2.56 -1.31 -10.14
CA HIS A 58 -2.36 -0.44 -11.30
C HIS A 58 -0.91 -0.42 -11.81
N VAL A 59 -0.24 -1.58 -11.78
CA VAL A 59 1.14 -1.77 -12.28
C VAL A 59 1.14 -2.78 -13.42
N THR A 60 2.10 -2.66 -14.33
CA THR A 60 2.18 -3.51 -15.52
C THR A 60 3.35 -4.51 -15.44
N SER A 61 4.38 -4.16 -14.66
CA SER A 61 5.61 -4.94 -14.51
C SER A 61 5.57 -5.85 -13.28
N ASP A 62 6.04 -7.09 -13.43
CA ASP A 62 6.21 -8.03 -12.30
C ASP A 62 7.20 -7.50 -11.27
N THR A 63 8.26 -6.82 -11.73
CA THR A 63 9.26 -6.24 -10.83
C THR A 63 8.67 -5.08 -10.03
N GLU A 64 7.85 -4.24 -10.67
CA GLU A 64 7.18 -3.13 -9.98
C GLU A 64 6.14 -3.64 -8.98
N LEU A 65 5.38 -4.67 -9.36
CA LEU A 65 4.46 -5.37 -8.45
C LEU A 65 5.21 -5.88 -7.22
N LEU A 66 6.36 -6.52 -7.43
CA LEU A 66 7.15 -7.09 -6.35
C LEU A 66 7.74 -6.02 -5.43
N GLU A 67 8.34 -4.97 -5.99
CA GLU A 67 8.88 -3.84 -5.22
C GLU A 67 7.79 -3.18 -4.38
N LEU A 68 6.61 -2.93 -4.96
CA LEU A 68 5.49 -2.34 -4.23
C LEU A 68 4.97 -3.28 -3.13
N ALA A 69 4.82 -4.57 -3.41
CA ALA A 69 4.33 -5.54 -2.43
C ALA A 69 5.29 -5.66 -1.23
N LEU A 70 6.59 -5.81 -1.50
CA LEU A 70 7.61 -5.89 -0.46
C LEU A 70 7.75 -4.57 0.31
N SER A 71 7.65 -3.43 -0.38
CA SER A 71 7.67 -2.12 0.28
C SER A 71 6.48 -1.96 1.23
N ARG A 72 5.28 -2.35 0.81
CA ARG A 72 4.09 -2.34 1.68
C ARG A 72 4.31 -3.19 2.91
N LEU A 73 4.73 -4.44 2.73
CA LEU A 73 4.94 -5.38 3.83
C LEU A 73 6.04 -4.92 4.79
N ALA A 74 7.13 -4.34 4.28
CA ALA A 74 8.23 -3.86 5.10
C ALA A 74 7.91 -2.54 5.84
N LEU A 75 6.97 -1.75 5.31
CA LEU A 75 6.52 -0.48 5.90
C LEU A 75 5.24 -0.63 6.74
N GLU A 76 4.63 -1.81 6.79
CA GLU A 76 3.45 -2.06 7.62
C GLU A 76 3.75 -1.61 9.05
N ASP A 77 2.93 -0.70 9.55
CA ASP A 77 2.97 -0.27 10.94
C ASP A 77 2.06 -1.16 11.79
N ASP A 78 2.30 -1.15 13.11
CA ASP A 78 1.42 -1.85 14.06
C ASP A 78 0.05 -1.16 14.22
N PHE A 79 -0.39 -0.32 13.28
CA PHE A 79 -1.57 0.52 13.45
C PHE A 79 -2.81 -0.31 13.76
N GLY A 80 -3.04 -1.41 13.04
CA GLY A 80 -4.18 -2.29 13.29
C GLY A 80 -4.21 -2.81 14.73
N ALA A 81 -3.10 -3.39 15.19
CA ALA A 81 -2.97 -3.88 16.55
C ALA A 81 -3.12 -2.76 17.59
N ARG A 82 -2.50 -1.60 17.34
CA ARG A 82 -2.58 -0.44 18.25
C ARG A 82 -3.97 0.19 18.29
N LEU A 83 -4.67 0.27 17.17
CA LEU A 83 -6.03 0.79 17.06
C LEU A 83 -7.00 -0.10 17.84
N VAL A 84 -6.91 -1.42 17.64
CA VAL A 84 -7.73 -2.38 18.38
C VAL A 84 -7.44 -2.28 19.89
N LYS A 85 -6.17 -2.19 20.29
CA LYS A 85 -5.77 -2.02 21.70
C LYS A 85 -6.33 -0.74 22.33
N ARG A 86 -6.54 0.32 21.55
CA ARG A 86 -7.08 1.62 21.99
C ARG A 86 -8.60 1.76 21.79
N LYS A 87 -9.29 0.72 21.35
CA LYS A 87 -10.74 0.79 21.09
C LYS A 87 -11.51 1.17 22.37
N GLY A 88 -12.19 2.31 22.33
CA GLY A 88 -13.00 2.80 23.45
C GLY A 88 -12.20 3.28 24.66
N SER A 89 -10.88 3.47 24.52
CA SER A 89 -10.01 3.95 25.58
C SER A 89 -9.18 5.12 25.08
N ILE A 90 -9.17 6.19 25.86
CA ILE A 90 -8.22 7.28 25.74
C ILE A 90 -7.37 7.30 27.03
N PRO A 91 -6.08 7.68 26.95
CA PRO A 91 -5.30 7.96 28.14
C PRO A 91 -6.01 8.99 29.05
N SER A 92 -5.99 8.76 30.35
CA SER A 92 -6.66 9.58 31.36
C SER A 92 -6.05 10.98 31.53
N ASP A 93 -4.86 11.19 30.99
CA ASP A 93 -4.09 12.43 30.96
C ASP A 93 -4.33 13.27 29.70
N ILE A 94 -5.18 12.81 28.77
CA ILE A 94 -5.64 13.63 27.64
C ILE A 94 -6.63 14.68 28.15
N ASP A 95 -6.26 15.95 28.00
CA ASP A 95 -7.16 17.07 28.15
C ASP A 95 -8.13 17.13 26.95
N LEU A 96 -9.41 16.91 27.22
CA LEU A 96 -10.47 16.93 26.21
C LEU A 96 -11.07 18.34 26.02
N GLY A 97 -10.58 19.36 26.75
CA GLY A 97 -11.03 20.74 26.61
C GLY A 97 -12.52 20.95 26.92
N ILE A 98 -13.10 20.08 27.76
CA ILE A 98 -14.47 20.19 28.29
C ILE A 98 -14.49 20.88 29.66
#